data_AF-A0A661D2U3-F1
#
_entry.id   AF-A0A661D2U3-F1
#
_cell.length_a   1.000
_cell.length_b   1.000
_cell.length_c   1.000
_cell.angle_alpha   90.00
_cell.angle_beta   90.00
_cell.angle_gamma   90.00
#
_symmetry.space_group_name_H-M   'P 1'
#
loop_
_entity.id
_entity.type
_entity.pdbx_description
1 polymer ?
#
loop_
_entity_poly.entity_id
_entity_poly.type
_entity_poly.pdbx_seq_one_letter_code
_entity_poly.pdbx_strand_id
1 'polypeptide(L)' 'MLSKIESDHILSTLAHLAARWRGLSENSSSNHEVVSHYNELLCFLIHTGWDNGLALEEELPDELMPREYLELSKEWSPV' A
#
# COMPACT_ATOMS: atom_id res chain seq x y z
N MET A 1 14.01 -10.62 -8.30
CA MET A 1 12.91 -11.37 -7.67
C MET A 1 13.07 -11.23 -6.17
N LEU A 2 12.19 -10.46 -5.52
CA LEU A 2 12.12 -10.48 -4.05
C LEU A 2 11.73 -11.90 -3.62
N SER A 3 12.35 -12.37 -2.55
CA SER A 3 11.92 -13.62 -1.94
C SER A 3 10.51 -13.43 -1.37
N LYS A 4 9.68 -14.47 -1.42
CA LYS A 4 8.28 -14.44 -0.93
C LYS A 4 8.17 -13.90 0.50
N ILE A 5 9.19 -14.17 1.32
CA ILE A 5 9.33 -13.70 2.72
C ILE A 5 9.50 -12.18 2.80
N GLU A 6 10.22 -11.56 1.86
CA GLU A 6 10.45 -10.12 1.86
C GLU A 6 9.20 -9.36 1.41
N SER A 7 8.49 -9.88 0.41
CA SER A 7 7.18 -9.32 0.03
C SER A 7 6.18 -9.38 1.17
N ASP A 8 6.11 -10.50 1.90
CA ASP A 8 5.24 -10.68 3.06
C ASP A 8 5.57 -9.69 4.19
N HIS A 9 6.86 -9.43 4.43
CA HIS A 9 7.31 -8.46 5.43
C HIS A 9 6.92 -7.03 5.05
N ILE A 10 7.05 -6.66 3.76
CA ILE A 10 6.65 -5.34 3.28
C ILE A 10 5.12 -5.19 3.36
N LEU A 11 4.36 -6.22 3.01
CA LEU A 11 2.90 -6.22 3.16
C LEU A 11 2.48 -6.06 4.62
N SER A 12 3.11 -6.81 5.52
CA SER A 12 2.88 -6.66 6.97
C SER A 12 3.20 -5.24 7.45
N THR A 13 4.23 -4.60 6.88
CA THR A 13 4.59 -3.21 7.17
C THR A 13 3.55 -2.23 6.61
N LEU A 14 3.07 -2.44 5.38
CA LEU A 14 2.01 -1.66 4.76
C LEU A 14 0.71 -1.74 5.57
N ALA A 15 0.32 -2.95 5.99
CA ALA A 15 -0.82 -3.18 6.87
C ALA A 15 -0.69 -2.43 8.20
N HIS A 16 0.51 -2.45 8.79
CA HIS A 16 0.78 -1.73 10.02
C HIS A 16 0.70 -0.21 9.83
N LEU A 17 1.17 0.31 8.70
CA LEU A 17 1.08 1.72 8.34
C LEU A 17 -0.38 2.14 8.09
N ALA A 18 -1.17 1.33 7.38
CA ALA A 18 -2.58 1.58 7.16
C ALA A 18 -3.38 1.56 8.47
N ALA A 19 -3.12 0.59 9.35
CA ALA A 19 -3.71 0.52 10.69
C ALA A 19 -3.33 1.74 11.54
N ARG A 20 -2.07 2.17 11.47
CA ARG A 20 -1.58 3.37 12.15
C ARG A 20 -2.24 4.64 11.60
N TRP A 21 -2.40 4.75 10.28
CA TRP A 21 -3.11 5.84 9.62
C TRP A 21 -4.57 5.92 10.08
N ARG A 22 -5.29 4.79 10.14
CA ARG A 22 -6.67 4.74 10.65
C ARG A 22 -6.78 5.15 12.11
N GLY A 23 -5.75 4.89 12.92
CA GLY A 23 -5.70 5.31 14.32
C GLY A 23 -5.32 6.78 14.52
N LEU A 24 -4.77 7.44 13.50
CA LEU A 24 -4.40 8.84 13.51
C LEU A 24 -5.55 9.71 13.01
N SER A 25 -5.69 10.90 13.57
CA SER A 25 -6.69 11.87 13.10
C SER A 25 -6.34 12.33 11.68
N GLU A 26 -7.31 12.32 10.76
CA GLU A 26 -7.19 12.74 9.35
C GLU A 26 -6.43 14.05 9.14
N ASN A 27 -6.49 14.97 10.12
CA ASN A 27 -5.86 16.29 10.05
C ASN A 27 -4.45 16.39 10.67
N SER A 28 -3.84 15.28 11.07
CA SER A 28 -2.49 15.30 11.64
C SER A 28 -1.43 15.28 10.53
N SER A 29 -0.41 16.13 10.64
CA SER A 29 0.74 16.12 9.72
C SER A 29 1.40 14.74 9.61
N SER A 30 1.36 13.96 10.69
CA SER A 30 1.84 12.57 10.73
C SER A 30 1.08 11.62 9.80
N ASN A 31 -0.18 11.92 9.44
CA ASN A 31 -0.93 11.10 8.49
C ASN A 31 -0.38 11.23 7.07
N HIS A 32 0.01 12.44 6.67
CA HIS A 32 0.68 12.67 5.39
C HIS A 32 2.02 11.93 5.30
N GLU A 33 2.80 11.92 6.38
CA GLU A 33 4.07 11.17 6.41
C GLU A 33 3.85 9.66 6.29
N VAL A 34 2.86 9.11 7.00
CA VAL A 34 2.51 7.68 6.93
C VAL A 34 2.04 7.29 5.52
N VAL A 35 1.18 8.11 4.91
CA VAL A 35 0.71 7.89 3.53
C VAL A 35 1.87 7.95 2.55
N SER A 36 2.76 8.94 2.66
CA SER A 36 3.92 9.05 1.77
C SER A 36 4.82 7.83 1.88
N HIS A 37 5.10 7.37 3.11
CA HIS A 37 5.92 6.19 3.34
C HIS A 37 5.26 4.90 2.83
N TYR A 38 3.94 4.78 2.99
CA TYR A 38 3.15 3.68 2.44
C TYR A 38 3.25 3.65 0.91
N ASN A 39 3.08 4.80 0.25
CA ASN A 39 3.16 4.93 -1.19
C ASN A 39 4.55 4.53 -1.73
N GLU A 40 5.63 4.95 -1.07
CA GLU A 40 7.00 4.57 -1.47
C GLU A 40 7.22 3.06 -1.37
N LEU A 41 6.79 2.44 -0.27
CA LEU A 41 6.91 0.99 -0.07
C LEU A 41 6.08 0.20 -1.10
N LEU A 42 4.85 0.63 -1.36
CA LEU A 42 3.96 -0.03 -2.31
C LEU A 42 4.48 0.09 -3.74
N CYS A 43 4.94 1.27 -4.14
CA CYS A 43 5.60 1.49 -5.43
C CYS A 43 6.86 0.63 -5.56
N PHE A 44 7.71 0.59 -4.53
CA PHE A 44 8.87 -0.31 -4.52
C PHE A 44 8.47 -1.78 -4.70
N LEU A 45 7.42 -2.22 -4.01
CA LEU A 45 6.90 -3.58 -4.12
C LEU A 45 6.47 -3.90 -5.55
N ILE A 46 5.67 -3.02 -6.16
CA ILE A 46 5.23 -3.14 -7.57
C ILE A 46 6.44 -3.23 -8.52
N HIS A 47 7.43 -2.35 -8.36
CA HIS A 47 8.64 -2.31 -9.21
C HIS A 47 9.49 -3.56 -9.08
N THR A 48 9.39 -4.29 -7.97
CA THR A 48 10.10 -5.57 -7.80
C THR A 48 9.44 -6.74 -8.52
N GLY A 49 8.28 -6.52 -9.14
CA GLY A 49 7.47 -7.51 -9.84
C GLY A 49 6.42 -8.17 -8.95
N TRP A 50 5.96 -7.49 -7.90
CA TRP A 50 4.85 -7.97 -7.08
C TRP A 50 3.53 -7.70 -7.79
N ASP A 51 2.76 -8.76 -8.01
CA ASP A 51 1.50 -8.77 -8.76
C ASP A 51 0.29 -9.18 -7.90
N ASN A 52 0.43 -9.16 -6.58
CA ASN A 52 -0.65 -9.55 -5.67
C ASN A 52 -1.45 -8.32 -5.23
N GLY A 53 -2.73 -8.48 -4.87
CA GLY A 53 -3.50 -7.41 -4.23
C GLY A 53 -3.19 -7.28 -2.74
N LEU A 54 -3.37 -6.06 -2.20
CA LEU A 54 -3.51 -5.87 -0.75
C LEU A 54 -4.90 -6.32 -0.30
N ALA A 55 -5.03 -6.73 0.97
CA ALA A 55 -6.36 -6.95 1.53
C ALA A 55 -7.04 -5.61 1.83
N LEU A 56 -8.37 -5.58 1.79
CA LEU A 56 -9.20 -4.38 2.00
C LEU A 56 -8.99 -3.71 3.38
N GLU A 57 -8.47 -4.46 4.36
CA GLU A 57 -8.11 -3.96 5.68
C GLU A 57 -6.73 -3.28 5.70
N GLU A 58 -5.88 -3.62 4.73
CA GLU A 58 -4.50 -3.15 4.54
C GLU A 58 -4.41 -2.05 3.46
N GLU A 59 -5.46 -1.90 2.65
CA GLU A 59 -5.61 -0.82 1.67
C GLU A 59 -5.98 0.51 2.33
N LEU A 60 -5.26 1.54 1.89
CA LEU A 60 -5.65 2.93 2.12
C LEU A 60 -6.81 3.31 1.17
N PRO A 61 -7.55 4.39 1.47
CA PRO A 61 -8.53 4.95 0.53
C PRO A 61 -7.87 5.23 -0.83
N ASP A 62 -8.62 5.02 -1.93
CA ASP A 62 -8.14 5.25 -3.30
C ASP A 62 -7.55 6.66 -3.50
N GLU A 63 -8.04 7.66 -2.75
CA GLU A 63 -7.52 9.04 -2.76
C GLU A 63 -6.07 9.16 -2.27
N LEU A 64 -5.60 8.19 -1.48
CA LEU A 64 -4.28 8.15 -0.85
C LEU A 64 -3.37 7.06 -1.44
N MET A 65 -3.90 6.21 -2.34
CA MET A 65 -3.16 5.15 -3.00
C MET A 65 -2.33 5.66 -4.19
N PRO A 66 -1.20 5.00 -4.49
CA PRO A 66 -0.38 5.40 -5.62
C PRO A 66 -1.10 5.03 -6.91
N ARG A 67 -0.97 5.89 -7.94
CA ARG A 67 -1.59 5.66 -9.24
C ARG A 67 -1.20 4.32 -9.86
N GLU A 68 0.05 3.91 -9.70
CA GLU A 68 0.54 2.63 -10.23
C GLU A 68 -0.22 1.43 -9.66
N TYR A 69 -0.55 1.47 -8.36
CA TYR A 69 -1.35 0.41 -7.75
C TYR A 69 -2.82 0.45 -8.23
N LEU A 70 -3.40 1.65 -8.37
CA LEU A 70 -4.76 1.82 -8.89
C LEU A 70 -4.89 1.37 -10.36
N GLU A 71 -3.82 1.50 -11.15
CA GLU A 71 -3.80 0.98 -12.52
C GLU A 71 -3.70 -0.55 -12.52
N LEU A 72 -2.86 -1.14 -11.66
CA LEU A 72 -2.78 -2.60 -11.49
C LEU A 72 -4.08 -3.21 -10.97
N SER A 73 -4.74 -2.58 -9.99
CA SER A 73 -6.00 -3.08 -9.43
C SER A 73 -7.13 -3.06 -10.47
N LYS A 74 -7.12 -2.09 -11.40
CA LYS A 74 -8.02 -2.07 -12.56
C LYS A 74 -7.73 -3.18 -13.55
N GLU A 75 -6.46 -3.53 -13.78
CA GLU A 75 -6.11 -4.68 -14.62
C GLU A 75 -6.57 -6.01 -13.99
N TRP A 76 -6.60 -6.11 -12.65
CA TRP A 76 -7.04 -7.30 -11.93
C TRP A 76 -8.56 -7.44 -11.78
N SER A 77 -9.31 -6.36 -11.97
CA SER A 77 -10.78 -6.40 -12.09
C SER A 77 -11.19 -6.22 -13.55
N PRO A 78 -11.08 -7.26 -14.40
CA PRO A 78 -11.66 -7.20 -15.72
C PRO A 78 -13.18 -7.16 -15.57
N VAL A 79 -13.76 -6.02 -15.94
CA VAL A 79 -15.21 -5.85 -16.13
C VAL A 79 -15.69 -6.72 -17.29
#